data_AF-A0A1X2GMK3-F1
#
_entry.id   AF-A0A1X2GMK3-F1
#
_cell.length_a   1.000
_cell.length_b   1.000
_cell.length_c   1.000
_cell.angle_alpha   90.00
_cell.angle_beta   90.00
_cell.angle_gamma   90.00
#
_symmetry.space_group_name_H-M   'P 1'
#
loop_
_entity.id
_entity.type
_entity.pdbx_description
1 polymer ?
#
loop_
_entity_poly.entity_id
_entity_poly.type
_entity_poly.pdbx_seq_one_letter_code
_entity_poly.pdbx_strand_id
1 'polypeptide(L)' 'RTFACQVEGCGKVFKRSEHLKRHIRSIHTNDKPFECPYQDCQKRFSRSDNLNQHIRIH' A
#
# COMPACT_ATOMS: atom_id res chain seq x y z
N ARG A 1 -1.89 20.47 10.61
CA ARG A 1 -0.83 20.23 9.59
C ARG A 1 -1.30 19.12 8.67
N THR A 2 -1.28 19.34 7.36
CA THR A 2 -1.61 18.33 6.34
C THR A 2 -0.32 17.78 5.70
N PHE A 3 -0.43 16.67 4.98
CA PHE A 3 0.67 16.00 4.29
C PHE A 3 0.30 15.86 2.81
N ALA A 4 0.94 16.63 1.94
CA ALA A 4 0.72 16.59 0.50
C ALA A 4 1.64 15.56 -0.17
N CYS A 5 1.15 14.90 -1.21
CA CYS A 5 1.97 14.10 -2.10
C CYS A 5 2.81 15.02 -2.99
N GLN A 6 4.12 14.78 -3.01
CA GLN A 6 5.08 15.59 -3.77
C GLN A 6 5.36 15.04 -5.17
N VAL A 7 4.65 13.98 -5.59
CA VAL A 7 4.77 13.47 -6.96
C VAL A 7 4.05 14.43 -7.91
N GLU A 8 4.79 14.90 -8.91
CA GLU A 8 4.29 15.79 -9.97
C GLU A 8 2.99 15.25 -10.57
N GLY A 9 1.95 16.09 -10.59
CA GLY A 9 0.63 15.75 -11.11
C GLY A 9 -0.28 14.92 -10.19
N CYS A 10 0.16 14.49 -8.99
CA CYS A 10 -0.69 13.68 -8.10
C CYS A 10 -1.71 14.52 -7.31
N GLY A 11 -1.29 15.66 -6.77
CA GLY A 11 -2.15 16.63 -6.06
C GLY A 11 -2.85 16.13 -4.79
N LYS A 12 -2.63 14.88 -4.35
CA LYS A 12 -3.33 14.31 -3.18
C LYS A 12 -2.82 14.85 -1.85
N VAL A 13 -3.74 15.12 -0.93
CA VAL A 13 -3.43 15.62 0.42
C VAL A 13 -4.06 14.72 1.48
N PHE A 14 -3.32 14.47 2.56
CA PHE A 14 -3.71 13.60 3.64
C PHE A 14 -3.66 14.31 4.99
N LYS A 15 -4.56 13.94 5.90
CA LYS A 15 -4.59 14.48 7.27
C LYS A 15 -3.50 13.88 8.16
N ARG A 16 -2.93 12.73 7.79
CA ARG A 16 -1.94 11.99 8.57
C ARG A 16 -0.80 11.49 7.69
N SER A 17 0.40 11.41 8.26
CA SER A 17 1.63 11.10 7.51
C SER A 17 1.68 9.65 7.05
N GLU A 18 1.15 8.72 7.84
CA GLU A 18 1.07 7.30 7.50
C GLU A 18 0.18 7.05 6.29
N HIS A 19 -0.87 7.86 6.12
CA HIS A 19 -1.74 7.78 4.94
C HIS A 19 -1.01 8.24 3.68
N LEU A 20 -0.21 9.30 3.77
CA LEU A 20 0.64 9.75 2.65
C LEU A 20 1.68 8.67 2.29
N LYS A 21 2.38 8.11 3.29
CA LYS A 21 3.38 7.04 3.08
C LYS A 21 2.75 5.82 2.39
N ARG A 22 1.58 5.37 2.87
CA ARG A 22 0.82 4.28 2.26
C ARG A 22 0.43 4.59 0.82
N HIS A 23 -0.07 5.80 0.57
CA HIS A 23 -0.43 6.24 -0.78
C HIS A 23 0.76 6.17 -1.74
N ILE A 24 1.90 6.75 -1.35
CA ILE A 24 3.13 6.72 -2.15
C ILE A 24 3.53 5.27 -2.47
N ARG A 25 3.54 4.41 -1.44
CA ARG A 25 3.87 2.99 -1.60
C ARG A 25 2.95 2.29 -2.60
N SER A 26 1.65 2.52 -2.47
CA SER A 26 0.63 1.82 -3.25
C SER A 26 0.49 2.30 -4.69
N ILE A 27 0.77 3.57 -4.97
CA ILE A 27 0.46 4.20 -6.27
C ILE A 27 1.71 4.55 -7.06
N HIS A 28 2.78 4.98 -6.39
CA HIS A 28 3.94 5.56 -7.07
C HIS A 28 5.16 4.63 -7.11
N THR A 29 5.34 3.76 -6.11
CA THR A 29 6.51 2.87 -6.06
C THR A 29 6.20 1.43 -6.41
N ASN A 30 4.92 1.06 -6.55
CA ASN A 30 4.46 -0.33 -6.71
C ASN A 30 5.05 -1.29 -5.65
N ASP A 31 5.44 -0.76 -4.50
CA ASP A 31 6.11 -1.54 -3.47
C ASP A 31 5.08 -2.41 -2.73
N LYS A 32 5.32 -3.72 -2.80
CA LYS A 32 4.46 -4.76 -2.26
C LYS A 32 5.28 -5.67 -1.34
N PRO A 33 5.59 -5.20 -0.12
CA PRO A 33 6.46 -5.93 0.79
C PRO A 33 5.76 -7.12 1.46
N PHE A 34 4.44 -7.21 1.36
CA PHE A 34 3.65 -8.26 2.00
C PHE A 34 3.35 -9.37 1.00
N GLU A 35 4.01 -10.49 1.13
CA GLU A 35 3.81 -11.66 0.28
C GLU A 35 2.87 -12.67 0.94
N CYS A 36 2.05 -13.34 0.12
CA CYS A 36 1.20 -14.43 0.57
C CYS A 36 2.06 -15.60 1.07
N PRO A 37 1.81 -16.14 2.27
CA PRO A 37 2.60 -17.23 2.82
C PRO A 37 2.41 -18.56 2.05
N TYR A 38 1.31 -18.71 1.30
CA TYR A 38 1.03 -19.89 0.48
C TYR A 38 1.89 -19.87 -0.80
N GLN A 39 2.75 -20.87 -0.94
CA GLN A 39 3.80 -20.95 -1.97
C GLN A 39 3.27 -21.07 -3.39
N ASP A 40 2.07 -21.61 -3.56
CA ASP A 40 1.33 -21.73 -4.82
C ASP A 40 0.63 -20.44 -5.24
N CYS A 41 0.47 -19.47 -4.32
CA CYS A 41 -0.24 -18.23 -4.60
C CYS A 41 0.69 -17.10 -5.08
N GLN A 42 1.85 -16.93 -4.43
CA GLN A 42 2.87 -15.90 -4.72
C GLN A 42 2.35 -14.44 -4.85
N LYS A 43 1.12 -14.17 -4.40
CA LYS A 43 0.51 -12.84 -4.49
C LYS A 43 1.16 -11.88 -3.50
N ARG A 44 1.44 -10.66 -3.95
CA ARG A 44 2.03 -9.59 -3.14
C ARG A 44 1.08 -8.41 -2.98
N PHE A 45 1.13 -7.79 -1.80
CA PHE A 45 0.25 -6.71 -1.37
C PHE A 45 1.09 -5.53 -0.86
N SER A 46 0.59 -4.31 -1.10
CA SER A 46 1.20 -3.07 -0.60
C SER A 46 0.84 -2.77 0.86
N ARG A 47 -0.14 -3.49 1.42
CA ARG A 47 -0.64 -3.33 2.79
C ARG A 47 -0.88 -4.69 3.45
N SER A 48 -0.62 -4.75 4.75
CA SER A 48 -0.81 -5.95 5.57
C SER A 48 -2.28 -6.31 5.76
N ASP A 49 -3.18 -5.34 5.90
CA ASP A 49 -4.62 -5.60 6.05
C ASP A 49 -5.22 -6.22 4.79
N ASN A 50 -4.75 -5.83 3.61
CA ASN A 50 -5.11 -6.46 2.35
C ASN A 50 -4.60 -7.91 2.28
N LEU A 51 -3.36 -8.18 2.71
CA LEU A 51 -2.82 -9.54 2.81
C LEU A 51 -3.66 -10.38 3.79
N ASN A 52 -3.96 -9.85 4.97
CA ASN A 52 -4.78 -10.56 5.97
C ASN A 52 -6.18 -10.86 5.44
N GLN A 53 -6.79 -9.95 4.67
CA GLN A 53 -8.06 -10.23 4.01
C GLN A 53 -7.92 -11.32 2.96
N HIS A 54 -6.86 -11.28 2.16
CA HIS A 54 -6.59 -12.29 1.15
C HIS A 54 -6.33 -13.69 1.74
N ILE A 55 -5.61 -13.79 2.85
CA ILE A 55 -5.34 -15.08 3.50
C ILE A 55 -6.64 -15.76 3.97
N ARG A 56 -7.70 -14.99 4.29
CA ARG A 56 -9.00 -15.55 4.69
C ARG A 56 -9.79 -16.24 3.56
N ILE A 57 -9.38 -16.06 2.31
CA ILE A 57 -10.05 -16.67 1.15
C ILE A 57 -9.28 -17.88 0.59
N HIS A 58 -8.12 -18.18 1.17
CA HIS A 58 -7.48 -19.49 1.01
C HIS A 58 -8.22 -20.51 1.87
#